data_AF-T0Z8D9-F1
#
_entry.id   AF-T0Z8D9-F1
#
_cell.length_a   1.000
_cell.length_b   1.000
_cell.length_c   1.000
_cell.angle_alpha   90.00
_cell.angle_beta   90.00
_cell.angle_gamma   90.00
#
_symmetry.space_group_name_H-M   'P 1'
#
loop_
_entity.id
_entity.type
_entity.pdbx_description
1 polymer ?
#
loop_
_entity_poly.entity_id
_entity_poly.type
_entity_poly.pdbx_seq_one_letter_code
_entity_poly.pdbx_strand_id
1 'polypeptide(L)'
;MSAKKSVVARLVTEHVSERDAAARVDLTADAGAAQAFARLHNGYLLFDWALGAWLEFDGVRWARDELGRVNQRGLEVSRELLTDAAQAMLKAARTRDPDLQKMQRADADKAAKAALDLHKKPRLDAMISLAASDPRCAATRAQFDVSDMLLGVANGVVELSELPVAHREGAPSDMVTRQAGCGYDSLALCPTWDAFLLRVQPDAAARQWLRRLVGYWLTGRTTEQSFVVLHGLGANGKSVFAET
;
A
#
# COMPACT_ATOMS: atom_id res chain seq x y z
N MET A 1 1.33 -16.00 -19.97
CA MET A 1 0.26 -15.20 -19.32
C MET A 1 -0.88 -16.13 -18.96
N SER A 2 -1.01 -16.56 -17.70
CA SER A 2 -2.22 -17.15 -17.07
C SER A 2 -1.82 -18.09 -15.91
N ALA A 3 -1.14 -17.55 -14.89
CA ALA A 3 -0.82 -18.31 -13.66
C ALA A 3 -0.71 -17.43 -12.40
N LYS A 4 -0.52 -16.11 -12.53
CA LYS A 4 -0.31 -15.18 -11.39
C LYS A 4 -1.59 -14.73 -10.66
N LYS A 5 -2.79 -14.99 -11.17
CA LYS A 5 -4.06 -14.66 -10.49
C LYS A 5 -4.47 -15.66 -9.39
N SER A 6 -3.73 -16.77 -9.22
CA SER A 6 -4.14 -17.91 -8.37
C SER A 6 -3.46 -17.97 -6.99
N VAL A 7 -2.31 -17.31 -6.81
CA VAL A 7 -1.54 -17.40 -5.54
C VAL A 7 -2.03 -16.38 -4.50
N VAL A 8 -2.38 -15.16 -4.93
CA VAL A 8 -2.91 -14.10 -4.05
C VAL A 8 -4.24 -14.52 -3.42
N ALA A 9 -5.11 -15.19 -4.18
CA ALA A 9 -6.38 -15.71 -3.68
C ALA A 9 -6.22 -16.87 -2.68
N ARG A 10 -5.07 -17.56 -2.65
CA ARG A 10 -4.81 -18.69 -1.74
C ARG A 10 -4.27 -18.24 -0.38
N LEU A 11 -3.44 -17.19 -0.36
CA LEU A 11 -2.93 -16.60 0.89
C LEU A 11 -4.03 -15.85 1.67
N VAL A 12 -5.04 -15.32 0.97
CA VAL A 12 -6.25 -14.72 1.56
C VAL A 12 -7.06 -15.74 2.38
N THR A 13 -6.98 -17.03 2.07
CA THR A 13 -7.85 -18.05 2.69
C THR A 13 -7.23 -18.71 3.92
N GLU A 14 -5.90 -18.76 4.04
CA GLU A 14 -5.24 -19.55 5.10
C GLU A 14 -4.92 -18.77 6.38
N HIS A 15 -4.74 -17.44 6.34
CA HIS A 15 -4.40 -16.66 7.54
C HIS A 15 -5.60 -16.05 8.30
N VAL A 16 -6.81 -16.21 7.77
CA VAL A 16 -8.06 -15.71 8.40
C VAL A 16 -8.62 -16.70 9.45
N SER A 17 -8.04 -17.89 9.61
CA SER A 17 -8.83 -19.04 10.07
C SER A 17 -9.04 -19.26 11.58
N GLU A 18 -8.35 -18.64 12.54
CA GLU A 18 -8.52 -19.11 13.95
C GLU A 18 -8.60 -18.08 15.08
N ARG A 19 -8.36 -16.77 14.87
CA ARG A 19 -8.36 -15.79 15.99
C ARG A 19 -9.51 -14.78 16.06
N ASP A 20 -10.30 -14.60 15.00
CA ASP A 20 -11.32 -13.54 14.94
C ASP A 20 -12.78 -14.02 15.12
N ALA A 21 -12.99 -15.28 15.50
CA ALA A 21 -14.33 -15.86 15.64
C ALA A 21 -15.19 -15.29 16.80
N ALA A 22 -14.69 -14.32 17.59
CA ALA A 22 -15.28 -13.98 18.90
C ALA A 22 -15.81 -12.54 19.07
N ALA A 23 -15.79 -11.67 18.06
CA ALA A 23 -16.49 -10.39 18.13
C ALA A 23 -17.48 -10.29 16.97
N ARG A 24 -18.75 -10.63 17.22
CA ARG A 24 -19.85 -10.27 16.32
C ARG A 24 -19.98 -8.74 16.33
N VAL A 25 -19.20 -8.09 15.47
CA VAL A 25 -19.33 -6.66 15.21
C VAL A 25 -20.75 -6.43 14.69
N ASP A 26 -21.47 -5.44 15.24
CA ASP A 26 -22.79 -5.08 14.71
C ASP A 26 -22.61 -4.33 13.40
N LEU A 27 -22.56 -5.08 12.30
CA LEU A 27 -22.34 -4.59 10.94
C LEU A 27 -23.52 -3.76 10.42
N THR A 28 -24.60 -3.64 11.20
CA THR A 28 -25.79 -2.86 10.84
C THR A 28 -25.68 -1.39 11.22
N ALA A 29 -24.72 -1.05 12.07
CA ALA A 29 -24.32 0.31 12.39
C ALA A 29 -23.09 0.72 11.55
N ASP A 30 -22.98 2.02 11.23
CA ASP A 30 -21.88 2.55 10.42
C ASP A 30 -20.50 2.27 11.05
N ALA A 31 -20.41 2.28 12.39
CA ALA A 31 -19.20 1.93 13.12
C ALA A 31 -18.79 0.46 12.93
N GLY A 32 -19.75 -0.45 12.88
CA GLY A 32 -19.46 -1.86 12.63
C GLY A 32 -19.04 -2.12 11.20
N ALA A 33 -19.71 -1.49 10.23
CA ALA A 33 -19.31 -1.52 8.82
C ALA A 33 -17.88 -0.95 8.64
N ALA A 34 -17.54 0.13 9.34
CA ALA A 34 -16.21 0.73 9.31
C ALA A 34 -15.13 -0.22 9.88
N GLN A 35 -15.43 -0.92 10.98
CA GLN A 35 -14.53 -1.93 11.53
C GLN A 35 -14.33 -3.12 10.60
N ALA A 36 -15.38 -3.53 9.85
CA ALA A 36 -15.26 -4.57 8.83
C ALA A 36 -14.42 -4.10 7.64
N PHE A 37 -14.64 -2.88 7.16
CA PHE A 37 -13.81 -2.25 6.13
C PHE A 37 -12.34 -2.24 6.54
N ALA A 38 -12.03 -1.75 7.75
CA ALA A 38 -10.67 -1.64 8.24
C ALA A 38 -10.01 -3.03 8.43
N ARG A 39 -10.79 -4.06 8.79
CA ARG A 39 -10.29 -5.43 8.88
C ARG A 39 -9.98 -6.01 7.51
N LEU A 40 -10.92 -5.89 6.57
CA LEU A 40 -10.82 -6.44 5.22
C LEU A 40 -9.64 -5.83 4.44
N HIS A 41 -9.41 -4.53 4.62
CA HIS A 41 -8.40 -3.76 3.88
C HIS A 41 -7.14 -3.44 4.69
N ASN A 42 -6.96 -4.11 5.84
CA ASN A 42 -5.75 -3.97 6.65
C ASN A 42 -4.51 -4.36 5.82
N GLY A 43 -3.50 -3.50 5.80
CA GLY A 43 -2.30 -3.70 4.99
C GLY A 43 -2.46 -3.38 3.49
N TYR A 44 -3.63 -2.93 3.04
CA TYR A 44 -3.85 -2.51 1.66
C TYR A 44 -4.24 -1.04 1.53
N LEU A 45 -4.92 -0.48 2.53
CA LEU A 45 -5.35 0.91 2.55
C LEU A 45 -4.87 1.61 3.82
N LEU A 46 -4.34 2.82 3.64
CA LEU A 46 -4.04 3.75 4.72
C LEU A 46 -4.66 5.11 4.42
N PHE A 47 -4.98 5.87 5.45
CA PHE A 47 -5.43 7.25 5.38
C PHE A 47 -4.41 8.13 6.08
N ASP A 48 -3.85 9.09 5.33
CA ASP A 48 -2.98 10.12 5.87
C ASP A 48 -3.81 11.37 6.17
N TRP A 49 -4.01 11.65 7.46
CA TRP A 49 -4.79 12.79 7.93
C TRP A 49 -4.14 14.15 7.63
N ALA A 50 -2.82 14.21 7.47
CA ALA A 50 -2.13 15.45 7.10
C ALA A 50 -2.35 15.79 5.63
N LEU A 51 -2.43 14.77 4.76
CA LEU A 51 -2.75 14.94 3.34
C LEU A 51 -4.26 14.97 3.04
N GLY A 52 -5.08 14.47 3.98
CA GLY A 52 -6.52 14.29 3.76
C GLY A 52 -6.82 13.30 2.63
N ALA A 53 -6.00 12.27 2.48
CA ALA A 53 -6.04 11.37 1.33
C ALA A 53 -5.85 9.90 1.72
N TRP A 54 -6.56 9.03 1.01
CA TRP A 54 -6.31 7.59 1.03
C TRP A 54 -5.08 7.24 0.18
N LEU A 55 -4.33 6.27 0.68
CA LEU A 55 -3.19 5.64 0.06
C LEU A 55 -3.52 4.15 -0.12
N GLU A 56 -3.16 3.58 -1.26
CA GLU A 56 -3.25 2.15 -1.52
C GLU A 56 -1.86 1.58 -1.74
N PHE A 57 -1.62 0.40 -1.17
CA PHE A 57 -0.40 -0.34 -1.41
C PHE A 57 -0.43 -0.98 -2.80
N ASP A 58 0.49 -0.57 -3.68
CA ASP A 58 0.54 -1.03 -5.09
C ASP A 58 1.40 -2.30 -5.30
N GLY A 59 1.89 -2.89 -4.21
CA GLY A 59 2.83 -4.01 -4.21
C GLY A 59 4.27 -3.59 -3.94
N VAL A 60 4.59 -2.30 -4.03
CA VAL A 60 5.91 -1.75 -3.69
C VAL A 60 5.80 -0.60 -2.69
N ARG A 61 4.87 0.33 -2.93
CA ARG A 61 4.74 1.55 -2.16
C ARG A 61 3.27 1.86 -1.82
N TRP A 62 3.10 2.78 -0.88
CA TRP A 62 1.86 3.47 -0.61
C TRP A 62 1.68 4.62 -1.59
N ALA A 63 0.82 4.44 -2.58
CA ALA A 63 0.51 5.44 -3.60
C ALA A 63 -0.83 6.11 -3.30
N ARG A 64 -0.95 7.40 -3.61
CA ARG A 64 -2.21 8.13 -3.47
C ARG A 64 -3.31 7.49 -4.32
N ASP A 65 -4.49 7.36 -3.73
CA ASP A 65 -5.68 6.97 -4.47
C ASP A 65 -6.17 8.15 -5.33
N GLU A 66 -5.90 8.06 -6.63
CA GLU A 66 -6.31 9.07 -7.62
C GLU A 66 -7.59 8.67 -8.37
N LEU A 67 -8.06 7.42 -8.23
CA LEU A 67 -9.20 6.89 -8.98
C LEU A 67 -10.42 6.62 -8.09
N GLY A 68 -10.35 6.93 -6.80
CA GLY A 68 -11.40 6.61 -5.84
C GLY A 68 -11.54 5.11 -5.59
N ARG A 69 -10.42 4.36 -5.63
CA ARG A 69 -10.35 2.93 -5.32
C ARG A 69 -10.84 2.63 -3.91
N VAL A 70 -10.72 3.56 -2.96
CA VAL A 70 -11.32 3.41 -1.62
C VAL A 70 -12.84 3.16 -1.67
N ASN A 71 -13.55 3.80 -2.60
CA ASN A 71 -15.00 3.59 -2.77
C ASN A 71 -15.29 2.21 -3.37
N GLN A 72 -14.46 1.75 -4.31
CA GLN A 72 -14.60 0.42 -4.92
C GLN A 72 -14.36 -0.66 -3.87
N ARG A 73 -13.32 -0.50 -3.04
CA ARG A 73 -12.99 -1.34 -1.88
C ARG A 73 -14.12 -1.33 -0.84
N GLY A 74 -14.79 -0.21 -0.66
CA GLY A 74 -15.95 -0.12 0.23
C GLY A 74 -17.11 -1.01 -0.20
N LEU A 75 -17.33 -1.15 -1.50
CA LEU A 75 -18.35 -2.05 -2.04
C LEU A 75 -17.97 -3.54 -1.92
N GLU A 76 -16.69 -3.87 -1.68
CA GLU A 76 -16.26 -5.25 -1.40
C GLU A 76 -16.78 -5.72 -0.03
N VAL A 77 -16.86 -4.82 0.96
CA VAL A 77 -17.46 -5.10 2.28
C VAL A 77 -18.93 -5.53 2.13
N SER A 78 -19.69 -4.87 1.26
CA SER A 78 -21.08 -5.26 0.96
C SER A 78 -21.18 -6.71 0.47
N ARG A 79 -20.25 -7.16 -0.38
CA ARG A 79 -20.24 -8.55 -0.90
C ARG A 79 -19.97 -9.57 0.20
N GLU A 80 -19.04 -9.27 1.10
CA GLU A 80 -18.76 -10.12 2.26
C GLU A 80 -19.98 -10.22 3.18
N LEU A 81 -20.60 -9.08 3.50
CA LEU A 81 -21.83 -9.03 4.32
C LEU A 81 -22.99 -9.79 3.68
N LEU A 82 -23.16 -9.71 2.36
CA LEU A 82 -24.18 -10.49 1.65
C LEU A 82 -23.91 -12.00 1.73
N THR A 83 -22.64 -12.39 1.68
CA THR A 83 -22.23 -13.81 1.81
C THR A 83 -22.53 -14.32 3.21
N ASP A 84 -22.19 -13.56 4.25
CA ASP A 84 -22.49 -13.88 5.65
C ASP A 84 -24.00 -13.95 5.90
N ALA A 85 -24.76 -12.99 5.35
CA ALA A 85 -26.22 -12.99 5.45
C ALA A 85 -26.85 -14.22 4.78
N ALA A 86 -26.36 -14.62 3.60
CA ALA A 86 -26.83 -15.83 2.92
C ALA A 86 -26.51 -17.10 3.73
N GLN A 87 -25.32 -17.20 4.32
CA GLN A 87 -24.96 -18.32 5.20
C GLN A 87 -25.82 -18.36 6.46
N ALA A 88 -26.08 -17.21 7.09
CA ALA A 88 -26.97 -17.09 8.24
C ALA A 88 -28.40 -17.52 7.89
N MET A 89 -28.90 -17.16 6.70
CA MET A 89 -30.22 -17.57 6.22
C MET A 89 -30.32 -19.09 6.01
N LEU A 90 -29.29 -19.71 5.43
CA LEU A 90 -29.21 -21.17 5.28
C LEU A 90 -29.17 -21.88 6.65
N LYS A 91 -28.43 -21.33 7.62
CA LYS A 91 -28.40 -21.84 8.99
C LYS A 91 -29.78 -21.75 9.65
N ALA A 92 -30.49 -20.64 9.47
CA ALA A 92 -31.84 -20.46 9.97
C ALA A 92 -32.82 -21.46 9.35
N ALA A 93 -32.71 -21.73 8.04
CA ALA A 93 -33.54 -22.71 7.34
C ALA A 93 -33.36 -24.15 7.86
N ARG A 94 -32.16 -24.50 8.36
CA ARG A 94 -31.84 -25.82 8.94
C ARG A 94 -32.17 -25.93 10.43
N THR A 95 -32.48 -24.83 11.10
CA THR A 95 -32.79 -24.80 12.54
C THR A 95 -34.19 -25.34 12.78
N ARG A 96 -34.31 -26.31 13.71
CA ARG A 96 -35.57 -26.99 14.05
C ARG A 96 -36.41 -26.26 15.09
N ASP A 97 -35.75 -25.57 16.01
CA ASP A 97 -36.41 -24.75 17.03
C ASP A 97 -37.07 -23.53 16.35
N PRO A 98 -38.41 -23.39 16.42
CA PRO A 98 -39.13 -22.31 15.74
C PRO A 98 -38.73 -20.91 16.20
N ASP A 99 -38.48 -20.71 17.49
CA ASP A 99 -38.14 -19.40 18.05
C ASP A 99 -36.73 -19.00 17.65
N LEU A 100 -35.79 -19.95 17.73
CA LEU A 100 -34.42 -19.75 17.28
C LEU A 100 -34.34 -19.53 15.76
N GLN A 101 -35.14 -20.28 14.97
CA GLN A 101 -35.22 -20.08 13.52
C GLN A 101 -35.72 -18.68 13.18
N LYS A 102 -36.79 -18.21 13.86
CA LYS A 102 -37.34 -16.87 13.64
C LYS A 102 -36.32 -15.78 13.95
N MET A 103 -35.60 -15.90 15.07
CA MET A 103 -34.53 -14.95 15.45
C MET A 103 -33.41 -14.94 14.41
N GLN A 104 -32.90 -16.10 14.01
CA GLN A 104 -31.80 -16.19 13.03
C GLN A 104 -32.18 -15.66 11.65
N ARG A 105 -33.43 -15.85 11.21
CA ARG A 105 -33.92 -15.24 9.96
C ARG A 105 -33.96 -13.73 10.05
N ALA A 106 -34.47 -13.18 11.15
CA ALA A 106 -34.51 -11.72 11.36
C ALA A 106 -33.10 -11.11 11.35
N ASP A 107 -32.13 -11.76 11.99
CA ASP A 107 -30.73 -11.32 11.98
C ASP A 107 -30.14 -11.36 10.56
N ALA A 108 -30.40 -12.43 9.80
CA ALA A 108 -29.94 -12.58 8.42
C ALA A 108 -30.53 -11.51 7.50
N ASP A 109 -31.84 -11.23 7.61
CA ASP A 109 -32.52 -10.19 6.85
C ASP A 109 -31.97 -8.79 7.20
N LYS A 110 -31.69 -8.54 8.48
CA LYS A 110 -31.08 -7.28 8.95
C LYS A 110 -29.68 -7.09 8.35
N ALA A 111 -28.86 -8.15 8.33
CA ALA A 111 -27.54 -8.13 7.73
C ALA A 111 -27.59 -7.92 6.21
N ALA A 112 -28.48 -8.62 5.49
CA ALA A 112 -28.67 -8.44 4.06
C ALA A 112 -29.09 -7.00 3.72
N LYS A 113 -30.01 -6.42 4.50
CA LYS A 113 -30.42 -5.03 4.34
C LYS A 113 -29.26 -4.05 4.58
N ALA A 114 -28.46 -4.27 5.63
CA ALA A 114 -27.29 -3.45 5.93
C ALA A 114 -26.26 -3.48 4.79
N ALA A 115 -26.02 -4.65 4.20
CA ALA A 115 -25.14 -4.79 3.05
C ALA A 115 -25.65 -4.01 1.83
N LEU A 116 -26.93 -4.15 1.48
CA LEU A 116 -27.54 -3.41 0.37
C LEU A 116 -27.53 -1.89 0.62
N ASP A 117 -27.66 -1.46 1.87
CA ASP A 117 -27.59 -0.05 2.22
C ASP A 117 -26.19 0.55 1.98
N LEU A 118 -25.10 -0.23 2.02
CA LEU A 118 -23.75 0.26 1.68
C LEU A 118 -23.62 0.69 0.21
N HIS A 119 -24.52 0.26 -0.67
CA HIS A 119 -24.56 0.77 -2.05
C HIS A 119 -25.13 2.19 -2.13
N LYS A 120 -25.71 2.71 -1.05
CA LYS A 120 -26.16 4.10 -0.95
C LYS A 120 -24.98 4.97 -0.55
N LYS A 121 -24.71 5.99 -1.36
CA LYS A 121 -23.59 6.91 -1.16
C LYS A 121 -23.42 7.43 0.28
N PRO A 122 -24.47 7.89 0.99
CA PRO A 122 -24.31 8.38 2.35
C PRO A 122 -23.78 7.33 3.34
N ARG A 123 -24.21 6.07 3.20
CA ARG A 123 -23.76 4.95 4.03
C ARG A 123 -22.32 4.56 3.70
N LEU A 124 -21.97 4.52 2.42
CA LEU A 124 -20.61 4.26 1.95
C LEU A 124 -19.63 5.32 2.48
N ASP A 125 -19.99 6.59 2.33
CA ASP A 125 -19.18 7.72 2.78
C ASP A 125 -19.00 7.70 4.31
N ALA A 126 -20.07 7.42 5.07
CA ALA A 126 -20.00 7.30 6.54
C ALA A 126 -19.07 6.16 6.99
N MET A 127 -19.19 4.98 6.37
CA MET A 127 -18.32 3.84 6.65
C MET A 127 -16.84 4.17 6.37
N ILE A 128 -16.53 4.72 5.20
CA ILE A 128 -15.15 5.06 4.81
C ILE A 128 -14.59 6.15 5.73
N SER A 129 -15.39 7.17 6.04
CA SER A 129 -14.97 8.26 6.92
C SER A 129 -14.65 7.77 8.34
N LEU A 130 -15.46 6.87 8.90
CA LEU A 130 -15.18 6.28 10.20
C LEU A 130 -13.94 5.36 10.16
N ALA A 131 -13.79 4.57 9.09
CA ALA A 131 -12.64 3.68 8.92
C ALA A 131 -11.30 4.43 8.82
N ALA A 132 -11.30 5.67 8.31
CA ALA A 132 -10.10 6.52 8.27
C ALA A 132 -9.49 6.80 9.66
N SER A 133 -10.26 6.64 10.73
CA SER A 133 -9.80 6.81 12.12
C SER A 133 -9.44 5.49 12.80
N ASP A 134 -9.67 4.34 12.15
CA ASP A 134 -9.34 3.03 12.70
C ASP A 134 -7.82 2.81 12.67
N PRO A 135 -7.16 2.34 13.74
CA PRO A 135 -5.71 2.15 13.78
C PRO A 135 -5.13 1.24 12.68
N ARG A 136 -5.95 0.38 12.05
CA ARG A 136 -5.53 -0.47 10.92
C ARG A 136 -5.44 0.29 9.59
N CYS A 137 -6.13 1.42 9.49
CA CYS A 137 -6.15 2.27 8.30
C CYS A 137 -5.56 3.66 8.57
N ALA A 138 -5.48 4.13 9.80
CA ALA A 138 -4.95 5.44 10.11
C ALA A 138 -3.41 5.41 10.09
N ALA A 139 -2.81 6.32 9.33
CA ALA A 139 -1.36 6.53 9.31
C ALA A 139 -1.01 8.00 9.54
N THR A 140 0.15 8.23 10.14
CA THR A 140 0.73 9.57 10.31
C THR A 140 1.86 9.76 9.32
N ARG A 141 2.09 11.01 8.90
CA ARG A 141 3.14 11.32 7.93
C ARG A 141 4.53 10.85 8.38
N ALA A 142 4.79 10.86 9.68
CA ALA A 142 6.06 10.45 10.28
C ALA A 142 6.32 8.93 10.22
N GLN A 143 5.33 8.11 9.84
CA GLN A 143 5.52 6.67 9.66
C GLN A 143 6.03 6.32 8.26
N PHE A 144 5.84 7.22 7.29
CA PHE A 144 6.25 6.99 5.90
C PHE A 144 7.71 7.36 5.68
N ASP A 145 8.37 6.58 4.84
CA ASP A 145 9.75 6.79 4.39
C ASP A 145 10.76 6.98 5.55
N VAL A 146 10.53 6.29 6.69
CA VAL A 146 11.39 6.36 7.89
C VAL A 146 12.76 5.71 7.70
N SER A 147 12.82 4.65 6.88
CA SER A 147 14.07 3.96 6.59
C SER A 147 14.85 4.69 5.51
N ASP A 148 15.88 5.43 5.91
CA ASP A 148 16.78 6.13 4.99
C ASP A 148 17.50 5.20 3.99
N MET A 149 17.57 3.91 4.29
CA MET A 149 18.30 2.93 3.48
C MET A 149 17.40 2.02 2.66
N LEU A 150 16.09 2.32 2.59
CA LEU A 150 15.13 1.54 1.82
C LEU A 150 14.70 2.31 0.58
N LEU A 151 15.06 1.81 -0.60
CA LEU A 151 14.75 2.43 -1.88
C LEU A 151 13.66 1.64 -2.61
N GLY A 152 12.51 2.26 -2.83
CA GLY A 152 11.49 1.71 -3.74
C GLY A 152 11.96 1.75 -5.21
N VAL A 153 11.79 0.65 -5.94
CA VAL A 153 12.07 0.51 -7.38
C VAL A 153 10.88 -0.16 -8.08
N ALA A 154 10.77 -0.06 -9.41
CA ALA A 154 9.60 -0.57 -10.17
C ALA A 154 9.24 -2.05 -9.90
N ASN A 155 10.22 -2.86 -9.49
CA ASN A 155 10.11 -4.29 -9.24
C ASN A 155 10.39 -4.70 -7.78
N GLY A 156 10.20 -3.80 -6.81
CA GLY A 156 10.35 -4.13 -5.38
C GLY A 156 11.03 -3.04 -4.57
N VAL A 157 11.76 -3.44 -3.54
CA VAL A 157 12.55 -2.55 -2.69
C VAL A 157 13.99 -3.03 -2.60
N VAL A 158 14.92 -2.08 -2.56
CA VAL A 158 16.36 -2.32 -2.41
C VAL A 158 16.80 -1.84 -1.03
N GLU A 159 17.44 -2.71 -0.26
CA GLU A 159 18.04 -2.40 1.03
C GLU A 159 19.51 -2.01 0.84
N LEU A 160 19.79 -0.72 1.03
CA LEU A 160 21.08 -0.09 0.75
C LEU A 160 22.07 -0.19 1.92
N SER A 161 21.66 -0.71 3.08
CA SER A 161 22.47 -0.77 4.30
C SER A 161 23.58 -1.82 4.26
N GLU A 162 23.44 -2.83 3.42
CA GLU A 162 24.36 -3.97 3.34
C GLU A 162 24.94 -4.15 1.94
N LEU A 163 26.08 -4.83 1.87
CA LEU A 163 26.74 -5.20 0.62
C LEU A 163 26.96 -6.73 0.58
N PRO A 164 26.58 -7.44 -0.50
CA PRO A 164 25.81 -6.93 -1.65
C PRO A 164 24.41 -6.46 -1.22
N VAL A 165 23.85 -5.47 -1.92
CA VAL A 165 22.51 -4.94 -1.60
C VAL A 165 21.46 -6.05 -1.74
N ALA A 166 20.50 -6.08 -0.83
CA ALA A 166 19.37 -7.00 -0.94
C ALA A 166 18.24 -6.36 -1.76
N HIS A 167 17.63 -7.14 -2.66
CA HIS A 167 16.44 -6.74 -3.43
C HIS A 167 15.33 -7.75 -3.18
N ARG A 168 14.15 -7.26 -2.80
CA ARG A 168 12.99 -8.10 -2.46
C ARG A 168 11.68 -7.45 -2.90
N GLU A 169 10.60 -8.22 -2.84
CA GLU A 169 9.24 -7.67 -3.00
C GLU A 169 8.97 -6.62 -1.90
N GLY A 170 8.16 -5.61 -2.24
CA GLY A 170 7.72 -4.64 -1.27
C GLY A 170 6.70 -5.25 -0.30
N ALA A 171 6.71 -4.77 0.94
CA ALA A 171 5.74 -5.12 1.96
C ALA A 171 4.99 -3.86 2.43
N PRO A 172 3.71 -3.96 2.80
CA PRO A 172 2.97 -2.82 3.38
C PRO A 172 3.69 -2.19 4.59
N SER A 173 4.38 -3.02 5.39
CA SER A 173 5.16 -2.61 6.55
C SER A 173 6.40 -1.77 6.23
N ASP A 174 6.84 -1.75 4.97
CA ASP A 174 7.99 -0.94 4.54
C ASP A 174 7.69 0.57 4.61
N MET A 175 6.41 0.95 4.58
CA MET A 175 5.94 2.34 4.64
C MET A 175 6.61 3.29 3.62
N VAL A 176 7.04 2.74 2.48
CA VAL A 176 7.63 3.50 1.38
C VAL A 176 6.53 4.21 0.60
N THR A 177 6.68 5.51 0.32
CA THR A 177 5.78 6.27 -0.57
C THR A 177 6.48 6.71 -1.86
N ARG A 178 7.82 6.69 -1.87
CA ARG A 178 8.65 7.12 -3.00
C ARG A 178 9.26 5.93 -3.73
N GLN A 179 9.39 6.04 -5.05
CA GLN A 179 9.90 4.97 -5.88
C GLN A 179 10.65 5.53 -7.08
N ALA A 180 11.77 4.91 -7.44
CA ALA A 180 12.46 5.17 -8.70
C ALA A 180 11.63 4.66 -9.89
N GLY A 181 11.71 5.34 -11.04
CA GLY A 181 10.98 4.96 -12.25
C GLY A 181 11.50 3.70 -12.94
N CYS A 182 12.62 3.15 -12.48
CA CYS A 182 13.25 1.95 -13.03
C CYS A 182 13.21 0.78 -12.04
N GLY A 183 13.36 -0.43 -12.56
CA GLY A 183 13.58 -1.62 -11.74
C GLY A 183 15.05 -1.79 -11.39
N TYR A 184 15.31 -2.51 -10.30
CA TYR A 184 16.66 -2.94 -9.93
C TYR A 184 17.07 -4.17 -10.76
N ASP A 185 18.30 -4.13 -11.27
CA ASP A 185 18.99 -5.24 -11.92
C ASP A 185 20.46 -5.23 -11.50
N SER A 186 20.86 -6.27 -10.75
CA SER A 186 22.23 -6.42 -10.23
C SER A 186 23.30 -6.61 -11.32
N LEU A 187 22.89 -6.99 -12.53
CA LEU A 187 23.78 -7.21 -13.67
C LEU A 187 23.75 -6.06 -14.68
N ALA A 188 23.00 -4.99 -14.39
CA ALA A 188 22.87 -3.87 -15.29
C ALA A 188 24.23 -3.21 -15.55
N LEU A 189 24.55 -3.09 -16.83
CA LEU A 189 25.66 -2.25 -17.29
C LEU A 189 25.14 -0.82 -17.52
N CYS A 190 26.00 0.17 -17.36
CA CYS A 190 25.66 1.58 -17.57
C CYS A 190 26.58 2.27 -18.60
N PRO A 191 26.77 1.69 -19.81
CA PRO A 191 27.79 2.16 -20.76
C PRO A 191 27.60 3.61 -21.20
N THR A 192 26.35 4.05 -21.39
CA THR A 192 26.05 5.44 -21.75
C THR A 192 26.40 6.40 -20.62
N TRP A 193 26.12 6.01 -19.37
CA TRP A 193 26.45 6.80 -18.18
C TRP A 193 27.96 6.88 -17.94
N ASP A 194 28.64 5.75 -18.03
CA ASP A 194 30.10 5.68 -17.87
C ASP A 194 30.81 6.52 -18.94
N ALA A 195 30.40 6.39 -20.21
CA ALA A 195 30.93 7.20 -21.31
C ALA A 195 30.62 8.70 -21.12
N PHE A 196 29.43 9.03 -20.62
CA PHE A 196 29.05 10.40 -20.29
C PHE A 196 29.98 10.99 -19.22
N LEU A 197 30.16 10.31 -18.08
CA LEU A 197 31.03 10.78 -16.99
C LEU A 197 32.48 10.96 -17.44
N LEU A 198 33.01 10.02 -18.23
CA LEU A 198 34.35 10.13 -18.82
C LEU A 198 34.49 11.34 -19.72
N ARG A 199 33.47 11.64 -20.52
CA ARG A 199 33.48 12.78 -21.45
C ARG A 199 33.39 14.13 -20.73
N VAL A 200 32.55 14.24 -19.70
CA VAL A 200 32.24 15.54 -19.07
C VAL A 200 33.12 15.88 -17.88
N GLN A 201 33.79 14.89 -17.30
CA GLN A 201 34.67 15.08 -16.15
C GLN A 201 35.97 14.28 -16.32
N PRO A 202 37.07 14.88 -16.84
CA PRO A 202 38.33 14.18 -17.08
C PRO A 202 39.07 13.80 -15.79
N ASP A 203 38.81 14.48 -14.67
CA ASP A 203 39.42 14.14 -13.38
C ASP A 203 38.79 12.89 -12.75
N ALA A 204 39.62 11.89 -12.45
CA ALA A 204 39.16 10.60 -11.94
C ALA A 204 38.59 10.69 -10.52
N ALA A 205 39.18 11.52 -9.65
CA ALA A 205 38.73 11.68 -8.27
C ALA A 205 37.36 12.37 -8.23
N ALA A 206 37.14 13.39 -9.06
CA ALA A 206 35.88 14.08 -9.23
C ALA A 206 34.80 13.14 -9.78
N ARG A 207 35.11 12.27 -10.76
CA ARG A 207 34.16 11.24 -11.22
C ARG A 207 33.75 10.29 -10.09
N GLN A 208 34.72 9.83 -9.29
CA GLN A 208 34.43 8.94 -8.16
C GLN A 208 33.59 9.65 -7.10
N TRP A 209 33.82 10.95 -6.88
CA TRP A 209 33.00 11.76 -5.99
C TRP A 209 31.57 11.93 -6.51
N LEU A 210 31.37 12.22 -7.80
CA LEU A 210 30.05 12.30 -8.41
C LEU A 210 29.26 10.99 -8.29
N ARG A 211 29.93 9.84 -8.47
CA ARG A 211 29.30 8.51 -8.26
C ARG A 211 28.84 8.31 -6.81
N ARG A 212 29.66 8.73 -5.83
CA ARG A 212 29.28 8.69 -4.41
C ARG A 212 28.12 9.64 -4.11
N LEU A 213 28.10 10.82 -4.72
CA LEU A 213 27.02 11.78 -4.58
C LEU A 213 25.69 11.21 -5.08
N VAL A 214 25.69 10.57 -6.25
CA VAL A 214 24.50 9.86 -6.78
C VAL A 214 24.07 8.75 -5.83
N GLY A 215 25.01 7.94 -5.32
CA GLY A 215 24.71 6.91 -4.33
C GLY A 215 24.10 7.47 -3.04
N TYR A 216 24.56 8.64 -2.58
CA TYR A 216 23.98 9.34 -1.43
C TYR A 216 22.55 9.79 -1.70
N TRP A 217 22.25 10.31 -2.90
CA TRP A 217 20.89 10.71 -3.30
C TRP A 217 19.88 9.56 -3.38
N LEU A 218 20.35 8.31 -3.50
CA LEU A 218 19.48 7.13 -3.42
C LEU A 218 19.01 6.84 -1.99
N THR A 219 19.67 7.41 -0.99
CA THR A 219 19.30 7.27 0.42
C THR A 219 18.39 8.42 0.87
N GLY A 220 17.65 8.22 1.96
CA GLY A 220 16.93 9.28 2.67
C GLY A 220 17.81 10.11 3.62
N ARG A 221 19.12 9.79 3.72
CA ARG A 221 20.00 10.42 4.71
C ARG A 221 20.16 11.91 4.44
N THR A 222 20.15 12.69 5.52
CA THR A 222 20.38 14.14 5.51
C THR A 222 21.57 14.56 6.39
N THR A 223 22.39 13.60 6.84
CA THR A 223 23.48 13.79 7.81
C THR A 223 24.54 14.78 7.35
N GLU A 224 24.82 14.83 6.05
CA GLU A 224 25.89 15.68 5.50
C GLU A 224 25.53 17.17 5.46
N GLN A 225 24.23 17.52 5.61
CA GLN A 225 23.73 18.90 5.52
C GLN A 225 24.36 19.71 4.38
N SER A 226 24.54 19.08 3.21
CA SER A 226 25.33 19.62 2.11
C SER A 226 24.45 20.14 0.98
N PHE A 227 24.89 21.24 0.37
CA PHE A 227 24.30 21.79 -0.84
C PHE A 227 25.34 21.75 -1.95
N VAL A 228 25.07 20.97 -3.00
CA VAL A 228 26.03 20.78 -4.09
C VAL A 228 25.74 21.75 -5.23
N VAL A 229 26.75 22.54 -5.59
CA VAL A 229 26.70 23.43 -6.77
C VAL A 229 27.60 22.85 -7.86
N LEU A 230 26.98 22.38 -8.94
CA LEU A 230 27.70 22.02 -10.16
C LEU A 230 27.98 23.30 -10.96
N HIS A 231 29.24 23.75 -10.99
CA HIS A 231 29.65 24.98 -11.69
C HIS A 231 30.52 24.71 -12.92
N GLY A 232 30.50 25.60 -13.90
CA GLY A 232 31.35 25.54 -15.10
C GLY A 232 30.80 26.35 -16.26
N LEU A 233 31.65 26.68 -17.23
CA LEU A 233 31.46 27.70 -18.29
C LEU A 233 30.35 27.42 -19.35
N GLY A 234 29.46 26.45 -19.12
CA GLY A 234 28.39 26.05 -20.05
C GLY A 234 28.72 24.78 -20.85
N ALA A 235 27.72 24.10 -21.42
CA ALA A 235 27.85 22.88 -22.24
C ALA A 235 28.60 21.65 -21.63
N ASN A 236 28.98 21.70 -20.35
CA ASN A 236 29.75 20.64 -19.67
C ASN A 236 28.88 19.50 -19.10
N GLY A 237 27.70 19.24 -19.66
CA GLY A 237 26.83 18.13 -19.24
C GLY A 237 26.16 18.25 -17.86
N LYS A 238 26.24 19.39 -17.18
CA LYS A 238 25.65 19.56 -15.82
C LYS A 238 24.14 19.30 -15.76
N SER A 239 23.37 19.88 -16.69
CA SER A 239 21.93 19.64 -16.78
C SER A 239 21.64 18.18 -17.09
N VAL A 240 22.39 17.60 -18.05
CA VAL A 240 22.27 16.18 -18.39
C VAL A 240 22.54 15.30 -17.16
N PHE A 241 23.59 15.56 -16.38
CA PHE A 241 23.87 14.82 -15.15
C PHE A 241 22.74 14.91 -14.12
N ALA A 242 22.05 16.05 -14.01
CA ALA A 242 20.97 16.25 -13.06
C ALA A 242 19.62 15.67 -13.53
N GLU A 243 19.43 15.48 -14.84
CA GLU A 243 18.20 15.02 -15.47
C GLU A 243 18.23 13.56 -15.94
N THR A 244 19.39 12.90 -15.87
CA THR A 244 19.60 11.47 -16.22
C THR A 244 19.27 10.57 -15.05
#